data_AF-A0A0H5AQ15-F1
#
_entry.id   AF-A0A0H5AQ15-F1
#
_cell.length_a   1.000
_cell.length_b   1.000
_cell.length_c   1.000
_cell.angle_alpha   90.00
_cell.angle_beta   90.00
_cell.angle_gamma   90.00
#
_symmetry.space_group_name_H-M   'P 1'
#
loop_
_entity.id
_entity.type
_entity.pdbx_description
1 polymer ?
#
loop_
_entity_poly.entity_id
_entity_poly.type
_entity_poly.pdbx_seq_one_letter_code
_entity_poly.pdbx_strand_id
1 'polypeptide(L)'
;LSWYPTPESVQCNPVEAVPTQPSLFCKPWEKPAKGQCVCKMPYECMKSFQICGSVRPGRVTRMSICQLGALQCLGQTFTLLQDSACIWPETQFKSCQDCHQWETCDGSKCECKDPEDCSEDSTHLCVSLMGGAPEMVSECEAGAWRCQGKNIKVLSIGDCQA
;
A
#
# COMPACT_ATOMS: atom_id res chain seq x y z
N LEU A 1 5.50 -4.16 -49.69
CA LEU A 1 4.89 -3.05 -48.93
C LEU A 1 5.91 -1.93 -48.90
N SER A 2 5.58 -0.75 -49.44
CA SER A 2 6.48 0.41 -49.47
C SER A 2 5.92 1.47 -48.53
N TRP A 3 6.71 1.87 -47.53
CA TRP A 3 6.34 2.89 -46.55
C TRP A 3 7.12 4.18 -46.83
N TYR A 4 6.46 5.33 -46.71
CA TYR A 4 7.10 6.64 -46.86
C TYR A 4 6.76 7.53 -45.65
N PRO A 5 7.77 8.06 -44.92
CA PRO A 5 9.20 7.86 -45.11
C PRO A 5 9.71 6.45 -44.73
N THR A 6 10.89 6.10 -45.21
CA THR A 6 11.62 4.87 -44.86
C THR A 6 11.91 4.82 -43.35
N PRO A 7 11.61 3.71 -42.65
CA PRO A 7 11.86 3.58 -41.21
C PRO A 7 13.33 3.83 -40.83
N GLU A 8 14.29 3.53 -41.70
CA GLU A 8 15.71 3.73 -41.44
C GLU A 8 16.11 5.23 -41.34
N SER A 9 15.27 6.13 -41.85
CA SER A 9 15.51 7.59 -41.78
C SER A 9 14.90 8.26 -40.55
N VAL A 10 14.26 7.50 -39.65
CA VAL A 10 13.63 8.05 -38.44
C VAL A 10 14.62 8.02 -37.28
N GLN A 11 15.08 9.19 -36.84
CA GLN A 11 15.81 9.35 -35.58
C GLN A 11 14.90 9.95 -34.52
N CYS A 12 14.78 9.29 -33.37
CA CYS A 12 14.14 9.84 -32.18
C CYS A 12 15.13 10.77 -31.49
N ASN A 13 14.84 12.07 -31.49
CA ASN A 13 15.57 13.00 -30.64
C ASN A 13 15.03 12.86 -29.20
N PRO A 14 15.88 12.67 -28.19
CA PRO A 14 15.45 12.73 -26.81
C PRO A 14 14.91 14.14 -26.56
N VAL A 15 13.65 14.23 -26.14
CA VAL A 15 13.10 15.47 -25.60
C VAL A 15 13.88 15.75 -24.32
N GLU A 16 14.41 16.96 -24.17
CA GLU A 16 15.01 17.40 -22.91
C GLU A 16 14.04 17.07 -21.78
N ALA A 17 14.46 16.20 -20.87
CA ALA A 17 13.67 15.88 -19.70
C ALA A 17 13.41 17.19 -18.97
N VAL A 18 12.15 17.61 -18.91
CA VAL A 18 11.71 18.64 -17.96
C VAL A 18 12.33 18.25 -16.62
N PRO A 19 13.04 19.16 -15.92
CA PRO A 19 13.72 18.81 -14.68
C PRO A 19 12.69 18.13 -13.80
N THR A 20 12.93 16.83 -13.54
CA THR A 20 12.08 16.00 -12.72
C THR A 20 11.95 16.77 -11.42
N GLN A 21 10.77 17.34 -11.20
CA GLN A 21 10.44 18.07 -9.99
C GLN A 21 10.94 17.19 -8.83
N PRO A 22 11.70 17.73 -7.84
CA PRO A 22 12.23 16.92 -6.76
C PRO A 22 11.09 16.05 -6.28
N SER A 23 11.25 14.73 -6.37
CA SER A 23 10.17 13.78 -6.15
C SER A 23 9.60 14.09 -4.79
N LEU A 24 8.44 14.75 -4.77
CA LEU A 24 7.75 15.05 -3.53
C LEU A 24 7.41 13.69 -2.93
N PHE A 25 8.08 13.35 -1.83
CA PHE A 25 7.82 12.13 -1.09
C PHE A 25 6.48 12.28 -0.37
N CYS A 26 5.41 12.09 -1.12
CA CYS A 26 4.05 12.11 -0.61
C CYS A 26 3.71 10.77 0.06
N LYS A 27 2.82 10.80 1.04
CA LYS A 27 2.36 9.56 1.69
C LYS A 27 1.61 8.68 0.67
N PRO A 28 1.46 7.36 0.91
CA PRO A 28 0.79 6.45 -0.03
C PRO A 28 -0.65 6.88 -0.40
N TRP A 29 -1.33 7.58 0.50
CA TRP A 29 -2.68 8.14 0.31
C TRP A 29 -2.71 9.59 -0.21
N GLU A 30 -1.57 10.10 -0.66
CA GLU A 30 -1.43 11.44 -1.26
C GLU A 30 -0.88 11.32 -2.69
N LYS A 31 -1.06 12.39 -3.46
CA LYS A 31 -0.52 12.52 -4.82
C LYS A 31 0.10 13.91 -5.00
N PRO A 32 1.16 14.04 -5.82
CA PRO A 32 1.72 15.34 -6.15
C PRO A 32 0.74 16.12 -7.03
N ALA A 33 0.42 17.35 -6.65
CA ALA A 33 -0.34 18.29 -7.46
C ALA A 33 0.18 19.71 -7.24
N LYS A 34 0.57 20.41 -8.31
CA LYS A 34 1.07 21.79 -8.26
C LYS A 34 2.24 22.00 -7.28
N GLY A 35 3.13 21.02 -7.14
CA GLY A 35 4.30 21.12 -6.25
C GLY A 35 4.02 20.88 -4.77
N GLN A 36 2.86 20.32 -4.41
CA GLN A 36 2.53 19.89 -3.05
C GLN A 36 1.87 18.52 -3.05
N CYS A 37 1.90 17.83 -1.91
CA CYS A 37 1.16 16.60 -1.70
C CYS A 37 -0.30 16.93 -1.37
N VAL A 38 -1.24 16.35 -2.12
CA VAL A 38 -2.67 16.50 -1.89
C VAL A 38 -3.30 15.14 -1.67
N CYS A 39 -4.36 15.08 -0.86
CA CYS A 39 -5.06 13.82 -0.56
C CYS A 39 -5.58 13.15 -1.84
N LYS A 40 -5.37 11.84 -1.93
CA LYS A 40 -6.08 10.99 -2.90
C LYS A 40 -7.54 10.86 -2.50
N MET A 41 -8.38 10.59 -3.49
CA MET A 41 -9.72 10.06 -3.23
C MET A 41 -9.64 8.55 -2.97
N PRO A 42 -10.50 7.96 -2.12
CA PRO A 42 -10.43 6.52 -1.80
C PRO A 42 -10.49 5.57 -3.00
N TYR A 43 -11.09 5.99 -4.12
CA TYR A 43 -11.14 5.22 -5.36
C TYR A 43 -9.85 5.28 -6.19
N GLU A 44 -8.96 6.23 -5.91
CA GLU A 44 -7.64 6.35 -6.54
C GLU A 44 -6.60 5.41 -5.89
N CYS A 45 -6.97 4.76 -4.78
CA CYS A 45 -6.12 3.81 -4.09
C CYS A 45 -6.07 2.48 -4.82
N MET A 46 -4.85 2.08 -5.19
CA MET A 46 -4.56 0.76 -5.75
C MET A 46 -4.56 -0.33 -4.65
N LYS A 47 -4.21 -1.58 -5.02
CA LYS A 47 -4.02 -2.68 -4.07
C LYS A 47 -3.03 -2.24 -2.97
N SER A 48 -3.50 -2.23 -1.73
CA SER A 48 -2.75 -1.86 -0.53
C SER A 48 -3.19 -2.78 0.62
N PHE A 49 -2.34 -2.92 1.64
CA PHE A 49 -2.58 -3.79 2.77
C PHE A 49 -3.89 -3.41 3.48
N GLN A 50 -4.70 -4.44 3.71
CA GLN A 50 -6.06 -4.30 4.23
C GLN A 50 -6.03 -4.34 5.75
N ILE A 51 -6.83 -3.52 6.43
CA ILE A 51 -6.96 -3.53 7.88
C ILE A 51 -8.43 -3.48 8.29
N CYS A 52 -8.71 -3.96 9.50
CA CYS A 52 -10.05 -3.91 10.05
C CYS A 52 -10.32 -2.56 10.69
N GLY A 53 -11.46 -1.96 10.37
CA GLY A 53 -11.83 -0.67 10.95
C GLY A 53 -13.30 -0.32 10.76
N SER A 54 -13.64 0.88 11.18
CA SER A 54 -14.99 1.40 11.17
C SER A 54 -14.97 2.90 10.86
N VAL A 55 -15.44 3.28 9.68
CA VAL A 55 -15.57 4.70 9.27
C VAL A 55 -16.88 5.31 9.75
N ARG A 56 -17.88 4.46 10.03
CA ARG A 56 -19.16 4.88 10.62
C ARG A 56 -19.43 4.07 11.88
N PRO A 57 -19.93 4.68 12.97
CA PRO A 57 -20.24 3.94 14.19
C PRO A 57 -21.08 2.69 13.90
N GLY A 58 -20.65 1.54 14.42
CA GLY A 58 -21.35 0.26 14.28
C GLY A 58 -21.17 -0.46 12.94
N ARG A 59 -20.47 0.12 11.94
CA ARG A 59 -20.22 -0.55 10.65
C ARG A 59 -18.75 -0.94 10.50
N VAL A 60 -18.45 -2.14 10.95
CA VAL A 60 -17.14 -2.77 10.75
C VAL A 60 -16.96 -3.14 9.29
N THR A 61 -15.82 -2.76 8.72
CA THR A 61 -15.44 -3.07 7.34
C THR A 61 -13.94 -3.23 7.22
N ARG A 62 -13.52 -4.05 6.25
CA ARG A 62 -12.14 -4.11 5.81
C ARG A 62 -11.86 -2.98 4.82
N MET A 63 -10.77 -2.26 4.99
CA MET A 63 -10.36 -1.17 4.09
C MET A 63 -8.84 -1.17 3.92
N SER A 64 -8.34 -0.67 2.79
CA SER A 64 -6.89 -0.51 2.63
C SER A 64 -6.33 0.63 3.47
N ILE A 65 -5.04 0.57 3.77
CA ILE A 65 -4.31 1.69 4.39
C ILE A 65 -4.40 2.93 3.52
N CYS A 66 -4.22 2.81 2.20
CA CYS A 66 -4.38 3.95 1.31
C CYS A 66 -5.78 4.56 1.43
N GLN A 67 -6.85 3.75 1.50
CA GLN A 67 -8.22 4.26 1.63
C GLN A 67 -8.44 4.97 2.96
N LEU A 68 -8.02 4.37 4.07
CA LEU A 68 -8.19 4.96 5.39
C LEU A 68 -7.31 6.22 5.56
N GLY A 69 -6.07 6.20 5.08
CA GLY A 69 -5.21 7.36 5.04
C GLY A 69 -5.78 8.48 4.17
N ALA A 70 -6.40 8.15 3.04
CA ALA A 70 -7.08 9.12 2.17
C ALA A 70 -8.26 9.77 2.89
N LEU A 71 -9.08 8.96 3.59
CA LEU A 71 -10.18 9.47 4.42
C LEU A 71 -9.65 10.38 5.54
N GLN A 72 -8.57 9.99 6.22
CA GLN A 72 -7.90 10.81 7.24
C GLN A 72 -7.44 12.15 6.69
N CYS A 73 -6.78 12.12 5.54
CA CYS A 73 -6.23 13.31 4.87
C CYS A 73 -7.37 14.26 4.46
N LEU A 74 -8.50 13.73 4.03
CA LEU A 74 -9.72 14.49 3.72
C LEU A 74 -10.47 14.98 4.98
N GLY A 75 -9.94 14.76 6.18
CA GLY A 75 -10.52 15.21 7.44
C GLY A 75 -11.60 14.29 8.01
N GLN A 76 -11.73 13.07 7.50
CA GLN A 76 -12.65 12.07 8.07
C GLN A 76 -11.97 11.24 9.15
N THR A 77 -12.73 10.83 10.15
CA THR A 77 -12.26 9.97 11.23
C THR A 77 -12.68 8.52 10.99
N PHE A 78 -11.90 7.60 11.55
CA PHE A 78 -12.20 6.17 11.56
C PHE A 78 -11.66 5.56 12.86
N THR A 79 -12.16 4.38 13.18
CA THR A 79 -11.66 3.57 14.31
C THR A 79 -10.99 2.33 13.77
N LEU A 80 -9.74 2.10 14.19
CA LEU A 80 -9.03 0.85 13.92
C LEU A 80 -9.53 -0.23 14.88
N LEU A 81 -9.72 -1.43 14.36
CA LEU A 81 -10.19 -2.59 15.11
C LEU A 81 -9.19 -3.73 14.97
N GLN A 82 -9.26 -4.71 15.88
CA GLN A 82 -8.48 -5.92 15.73
C GLN A 82 -8.91 -6.69 14.48
N ASP A 83 -7.98 -7.42 13.87
CA ASP A 83 -8.26 -8.22 12.69
C ASP A 83 -9.38 -9.24 12.91
N SER A 84 -9.54 -9.74 14.15
CA SER A 84 -10.62 -10.66 14.55
C SER A 84 -12.02 -10.07 14.43
N ALA A 85 -12.17 -8.75 14.38
CA ALA A 85 -13.47 -8.09 14.22
C ALA A 85 -13.98 -8.12 12.76
N CYS A 86 -13.10 -8.42 11.79
CA CYS A 86 -13.43 -8.48 10.38
C CYS A 86 -13.46 -9.92 9.86
N ILE A 87 -14.32 -10.16 8.87
CA ILE A 87 -14.33 -11.40 8.09
C ILE A 87 -13.34 -11.23 6.93
N TRP A 88 -12.35 -12.13 6.86
CA TRP A 88 -11.35 -12.13 5.81
C TRP A 88 -11.74 -13.14 4.72
N PRO A 89 -11.74 -12.74 3.44
CA PRO A 89 -12.05 -13.66 2.36
C PRO A 89 -10.95 -14.72 2.25
N GLU A 90 -11.33 -15.95 1.92
CA GLU A 90 -10.37 -16.98 1.55
C GLU A 90 -9.64 -16.56 0.27
N THR A 91 -8.32 -16.68 0.29
CA THR A 91 -7.47 -16.34 -0.85
C THR A 91 -7.62 -17.43 -1.91
N GLN A 92 -8.37 -17.16 -2.97
CA GLN A 92 -8.45 -18.06 -4.13
C GLN A 92 -7.28 -17.79 -5.06
N PHE A 93 -6.24 -18.64 -5.00
CA PHE A 93 -5.13 -18.57 -5.93
C PHE A 93 -5.56 -19.00 -7.33
N LYS A 94 -5.43 -18.12 -8.33
CA LYS A 94 -5.60 -18.46 -9.75
C LYS A 94 -4.29 -18.28 -10.52
N SER A 95 -3.48 -17.31 -10.13
CA SER A 95 -2.18 -17.03 -10.72
C SER A 95 -1.28 -16.25 -9.76
N CYS A 96 0.01 -16.14 -10.08
CA CYS A 96 0.95 -15.31 -9.31
C CYS A 96 0.56 -13.82 -9.23
N GLN A 97 -0.35 -13.32 -10.08
CA GLN A 97 -0.85 -11.95 -10.02
C GLN A 97 -1.81 -11.71 -8.83
N ASP A 98 -2.26 -12.80 -8.20
CA ASP A 98 -3.09 -12.76 -7.01
C ASP A 98 -2.24 -12.59 -5.74
N CYS A 99 -0.95 -12.92 -5.77
CA CYS A 99 -0.05 -12.77 -4.64
C CYS A 99 0.09 -11.30 -4.25
N HIS A 100 0.14 -11.08 -2.95
CA HIS A 100 0.36 -9.76 -2.38
C HIS A 100 1.84 -9.39 -2.39
N GLN A 101 2.15 -8.10 -2.19
CA GLN A 101 3.55 -7.61 -2.16
C GLN A 101 4.40 -8.23 -1.04
N TRP A 102 3.75 -8.72 0.01
CA TRP A 102 4.34 -9.43 1.15
C TRP A 102 4.42 -10.96 0.95
N GLU A 103 4.16 -11.44 -0.27
CA GLU A 103 4.21 -12.85 -0.64
C GLU A 103 5.14 -13.04 -1.84
N THR A 104 5.71 -14.23 -1.94
CA THR A 104 6.50 -14.70 -3.08
C THR A 104 5.72 -15.78 -3.81
N CYS A 105 5.73 -15.75 -5.15
CA CYS A 105 5.09 -16.80 -5.94
C CYS A 105 6.10 -17.88 -6.34
N ASP A 106 5.78 -19.14 -6.06
CA ASP A 106 6.56 -20.31 -6.51
C ASP A 106 6.09 -20.87 -7.87
N GLY A 107 5.07 -20.23 -8.47
CA GLY A 107 4.40 -20.66 -9.70
C GLY A 107 3.08 -21.42 -9.46
N SER A 108 2.86 -21.93 -8.26
CA SER A 108 1.68 -22.74 -7.89
C SER A 108 0.89 -22.19 -6.70
N LYS A 109 1.52 -21.39 -5.85
CA LYS A 109 0.93 -20.73 -4.69
C LYS A 109 1.69 -19.46 -4.32
N CYS A 110 1.09 -18.68 -3.42
CA CYS A 110 1.74 -17.56 -2.76
C CYS A 110 2.28 -18.04 -1.40
N GLU A 111 3.57 -17.83 -1.15
CA GLU A 111 4.21 -18.08 0.14
C GLU A 111 4.51 -16.76 0.83
N CYS A 112 4.36 -16.70 2.15
CA CYS A 112 4.66 -15.51 2.91
C CYS A 112 6.15 -15.18 2.84
N LYS A 113 6.50 -13.92 2.55
CA LYS A 113 7.89 -13.45 2.66
C LYS A 113 8.35 -13.44 4.11
N ASP A 114 9.66 -13.42 4.30
CA ASP A 114 10.21 -12.95 5.56
C ASP A 114 10.08 -11.42 5.66
N PRO A 115 9.72 -10.88 6.83
CA PRO A 115 9.60 -9.43 7.02
C PRO A 115 10.88 -8.67 6.67
N GLU A 116 12.04 -9.29 6.87
CA GLU A 116 13.36 -8.72 6.52
C GLU A 116 13.59 -8.64 5.00
N ASP A 117 12.84 -9.39 4.19
CA ASP A 117 12.89 -9.32 2.72
C ASP A 117 12.03 -8.19 2.16
N CYS A 118 11.31 -7.46 3.01
CA CYS A 118 10.53 -6.30 2.61
C CYS A 118 11.42 -5.07 2.46
N SER A 119 11.30 -4.37 1.32
CA SER A 119 11.98 -3.10 1.11
C SER A 119 11.43 -2.01 2.06
N GLU A 120 12.33 -1.20 2.62
CA GLU A 120 12.05 -0.17 3.62
C GLU A 120 11.41 1.12 3.06
N ASP A 121 11.14 1.21 1.75
CA ASP A 121 10.93 2.49 1.08
C ASP A 121 9.66 3.27 1.52
N SER A 122 8.82 2.72 2.41
CA SER A 122 7.59 3.38 2.87
C SER A 122 7.05 2.89 4.24
N THR A 123 7.76 3.17 5.33
CA THR A 123 7.27 2.92 6.70
C THR A 123 6.22 3.97 7.10
N HIS A 124 4.94 3.58 7.02
CA HIS A 124 3.81 4.48 7.31
C HIS A 124 2.75 3.81 8.18
N LEU A 125 3.11 2.75 8.91
CA LEU A 125 2.21 2.07 9.82
C LEU A 125 2.84 1.97 11.19
N CYS A 126 2.08 2.40 12.20
CA CYS A 126 2.41 2.07 13.56
C CYS A 126 1.72 0.78 13.96
N VAL A 127 2.48 -0.23 14.36
CA VAL A 127 1.95 -1.52 14.79
C VAL A 127 2.53 -1.93 16.14
N SER A 128 1.79 -2.75 16.87
CA SER A 128 2.29 -3.51 18.02
C SER A 128 2.26 -4.99 17.65
N LEU A 129 3.43 -5.61 17.65
CA LEU A 129 3.59 -7.04 17.40
C LEU A 129 3.48 -7.79 18.74
N MET A 130 2.52 -8.72 18.85
CA MET A 130 2.32 -9.54 20.06
C MET A 130 2.20 -8.74 21.37
N GLY A 131 1.68 -7.51 21.33
CA GLY A 131 1.57 -6.64 22.51
C GLY A 131 2.89 -5.98 22.95
N GLY A 132 3.93 -6.04 22.12
CA GLY A 132 5.19 -5.32 22.30
C GLY A 132 5.05 -3.82 22.06
N ALA A 133 6.19 -3.13 22.09
CA ALA A 133 6.26 -1.69 21.86
C ALA A 133 5.72 -1.29 20.47
N PRO A 134 5.09 -0.11 20.33
CA PRO A 134 4.74 0.44 19.03
C PRO A 134 5.98 0.63 18.15
N GLU A 135 5.91 0.15 16.92
CA GLU A 135 7.00 0.22 15.95
C GLU A 135 6.47 0.69 14.59
N MET A 136 7.30 1.48 13.90
CA MET A 136 7.03 1.96 12.55
C MET A 136 7.46 0.92 11.52
N VAL A 137 6.53 0.50 10.68
CA VAL A 137 6.74 -0.59 9.71
C VAL A 137 6.09 -0.25 8.37
N SER A 138 6.51 -0.95 7.33
CA SER A 138 5.95 -0.89 5.99
C SER A 138 4.69 -1.74 5.86
N GLU A 139 3.92 -1.50 4.79
CA GLU A 139 2.79 -2.38 4.42
C GLU A 139 3.24 -3.82 4.12
N CYS A 140 4.47 -3.99 3.64
CA CYS A 140 5.02 -5.30 3.32
C CYS A 140 5.32 -6.09 4.60
N GLU A 141 5.99 -5.49 5.58
CA GLU A 141 6.33 -6.15 6.85
C GLU A 141 5.08 -6.54 7.63
N ALA A 142 4.12 -5.62 7.75
CA ALA A 142 2.82 -5.90 8.38
C ALA A 142 2.08 -7.03 7.63
N GLY A 143 2.15 -7.02 6.29
CA GLY A 143 1.72 -8.09 5.41
C GLY A 143 2.31 -9.45 5.73
N ALA A 144 3.64 -9.50 5.78
CA ALA A 144 4.42 -10.71 5.99
C ALA A 144 4.10 -11.33 7.36
N TRP A 145 4.08 -10.51 8.42
CA TRP A 145 3.70 -10.99 9.75
C TRP A 145 2.29 -11.56 9.81
N ARG A 146 1.30 -10.88 9.20
CA ARG A 146 -0.08 -11.41 9.17
C ARG A 146 -0.14 -12.72 8.39
N CYS A 147 0.52 -12.78 7.24
CA CYS A 147 0.55 -13.98 6.39
C CYS A 147 1.14 -15.18 7.16
N GLN A 148 2.21 -14.96 7.93
CA GLN A 148 2.81 -15.96 8.82
C GLN A 148 1.96 -16.30 10.06
N GLY A 149 0.78 -15.70 10.22
CA GLY A 149 -0.12 -15.94 11.35
C GLY A 149 0.27 -15.25 12.65
N LYS A 150 1.19 -14.26 12.62
CA LYS A 150 1.54 -13.48 13.80
C LYS A 150 0.41 -12.51 14.16
N ASN A 151 0.20 -12.31 15.47
CA ASN A 151 -0.77 -11.35 15.97
C ASN A 151 -0.19 -9.94 15.87
N ILE A 152 -0.69 -9.17 14.90
CA ILE A 152 -0.37 -7.76 14.71
C ILE A 152 -1.55 -6.89 15.11
N LYS A 153 -1.28 -5.77 15.77
CA LYS A 153 -2.28 -4.75 16.06
C LYS A 153 -1.83 -3.44 15.42
N VAL A 154 -2.58 -2.98 14.41
CA VAL A 154 -2.37 -1.66 13.82
C VAL A 154 -2.90 -0.60 14.78
N LEU A 155 -2.03 0.33 15.17
CA LEU A 155 -2.32 1.38 16.15
C LEU A 155 -2.68 2.71 15.47
N SER A 156 -1.97 3.06 14.39
CA SER A 156 -2.24 4.24 13.58
C SER A 156 -1.76 4.03 12.14
N ILE A 157 -2.33 4.85 11.24
CA ILE A 157 -1.83 5.04 9.88
C ILE A 157 -1.03 6.33 9.88
N GLY A 158 0.23 6.25 9.46
CA GLY A 158 1.24 7.29 9.64
C GLY A 158 2.15 7.00 10.83
N ASP A 159 2.56 8.05 11.52
CA ASP A 159 3.57 7.97 12.57
C ASP A 159 3.02 7.31 13.85
N CYS A 160 3.89 6.63 14.59
CA CYS A 160 3.61 6.22 15.96
C CYS A 160 3.56 7.45 16.87
N GLN A 161 2.51 7.56 17.69
CA GLN A 161 2.50 8.56 18.76
C GLN A 161 3.51 8.13 19.84
N ALA A 162 4.44 9.05 20.14
CA ALA A 162 5.42 8.90 21.23
C ALA A 162 4.79 9.17 22.60
#